data_AF-A0A959X4C1-F1
#
_entry.id   AF-A0A959X4C1-F1
#
_cell.length_a   1.000
_cell.length_b   1.000
_cell.length_c   1.000
_cell.angle_alpha   90.00
_cell.angle_beta   90.00
_cell.angle_gamma   90.00
#
_symmetry.space_group_name_H-M   'P 1'
#
loop_
_entity.id
_entity.type
_entity.pdbx_description
1 polymer ?
#
loop_
_entity_poly.entity_id
_entity_poly.type
_entity_poly.pdbx_seq_one_letter_code
_entity_poly.pdbx_strand_id
1 'polypeptide(L)' 'MAKTLVDIDPAVLERALDLSGIRTKKELVTVALEQMIRRMERERYLEFILAGNLADLADPEVIRGAQR' A
#
# COMPACT_ATOMS: atom_id res chain seq x y z
N MET A 1 15.42 11.85 11.05
CA MET A 1 13.95 11.89 10.96
C MET A 1 13.51 13.34 11.04
N ALA A 2 12.62 13.78 10.13
CA ALA A 2 11.99 15.10 10.20
C ALA A 2 10.72 15.02 11.06
N LYS A 3 10.39 16.10 11.77
CA LYS A 3 9.11 16.24 12.48
C LYS A 3 8.15 16.99 11.57
N THR A 4 6.92 16.49 11.46
CA THR A 4 5.84 17.11 10.73
C THR A 4 4.67 17.30 11.69
N LEU A 5 4.10 18.50 11.73
CA LEU A 5 2.88 18.80 12.48
C LEU A 5 1.69 18.59 11.55
N VAL A 6 0.70 17.84 12.02
CA VAL A 6 -0.55 17.57 11.32
C VAL A 6 -1.69 17.65 12.32
N ASP A 7 -2.79 18.27 11.90
CA ASP A 7 -4.02 18.29 12.68
C ASP A 7 -4.82 17.03 12.36
N ILE A 8 -5.11 16.24 13.39
CA ILE A 8 -5.87 15.00 13.30
C ILE A 8 -6.98 15.07 14.35
N ASP A 9 -8.19 14.68 13.97
CA ASP A 9 -9.31 14.54 14.92
C ASP A 9 -8.90 13.58 16.07
N PRO A 10 -8.88 14.06 17.32
CA PRO A 10 -8.52 13.23 18.47
C PRO A 10 -9.39 11.98 18.59
N ALA A 11 -10.69 12.07 18.29
CA ALA A 11 -11.60 10.93 18.40
C ALA A 11 -11.25 9.81 17.41
N VAL A 12 -10.80 10.18 16.21
CA VAL A 12 -10.32 9.22 15.19
C VAL A 12 -9.03 8.56 15.65
N LEU A 13 -8.09 9.37 16.17
CA LEU A 13 -6.78 8.88 16.61
C LEU A 13 -6.88 7.91 17.79
N GLU A 14 -7.67 8.25 18.80
CA GLU A 14 -7.87 7.38 19.97
C GLU A 14 -8.59 6.08 19.56
N ARG A 15 -9.66 6.17 18.75
CA ARG A 15 -10.34 4.97 18.23
C ARG A 15 -9.41 4.05 17.44
N ALA A 16 -8.50 4.63 16.64
CA ALA A 16 -7.55 3.86 15.87
C ALA A 16 -6.48 3.20 16.75
N LEU A 17 -6.02 3.86 17.82
CA LEU A 17 -5.13 3.25 18.82
C LEU A 17 -5.81 2.06 19.50
N ASP A 18 -7.06 2.24 19.97
CA ASP A 18 -7.84 1.20 20.63
C ASP A 18 -8.04 -0.03 19.75
N LEU A 19 -8.45 0.18 18.49
CA LEU A 19 -8.72 -0.91 17.54
C LEU A 19 -7.44 -1.62 17.05
N SER A 20 -6.34 -0.88 16.91
CA SER A 20 -5.08 -1.45 16.41
C SER A 20 -4.24 -2.12 17.50
N GLY A 21 -4.43 -1.75 18.77
CA GLY A 21 -3.56 -2.16 19.87
C GLY A 21 -2.17 -1.50 19.85
N ILE A 22 -1.93 -0.56 18.92
CA ILE A 22 -0.66 0.18 18.82
C ILE A 22 -0.56 1.16 19.98
N ARG A 23 0.63 1.25 20.57
CA ARG A 23 0.85 2.02 21.81
C ARG A 23 1.21 3.48 21.59
N THR A 24 1.66 3.84 20.38
CA THR A 24 2.15 5.21 20.11
C THR A 24 1.50 5.82 18.87
N LYS A 25 1.19 7.11 18.96
CA LYS A 25 0.62 7.91 17.85
C LYS A 25 1.54 7.88 16.62
N LYS A 26 2.86 7.94 16.83
CA LYS A 26 3.85 7.86 15.74
C LYS A 26 3.75 6.53 14.99
N GLU A 27 3.81 5.42 15.71
CA GLU A 27 3.75 4.09 15.11
C GLU A 27 2.42 3.87 14.39
N LEU A 28 1.31 4.29 14.99
CA LEU A 28 0.00 4.20 14.37
C LEU A 28 -0.04 4.95 13.03
N VAL A 29 0.46 6.19 12.99
CA VAL A 29 0.52 6.99 11.76
C VAL A 29 1.43 6.33 10.73
N THR A 30 2.61 5.83 11.13
CA THR A 30 3.52 5.12 10.22
C THR A 30 2.84 3.91 9.60
N VAL A 31 2.25 3.03 10.42
CA VAL A 31 1.57 1.82 9.93
C VAL A 31 0.37 2.17 9.06
N ALA A 32 -0.43 3.17 9.44
CA ALA A 32 -1.58 3.61 8.64
C ALA A 32 -1.16 4.09 7.24
N LEU A 33 -0.09 4.88 7.15
CA LEU A 33 0.46 5.34 5.87
C LEU A 33 1.01 4.20 5.03
N GLU A 34 1.74 3.26 5.63
CA GLU A 34 2.24 2.08 4.92
C GLU A 34 1.11 1.23 4.35
N GLN A 35 0.03 1.01 5.11
CA GLN A 35 -1.13 0.27 4.62
C GLN A 35 -1.85 1.00 3.49
N MET A 36 -1.98 2.33 3.60
CA MET A 36 -2.54 3.16 2.54
C MET A 36 -1.71 3.06 1.25
N ILE A 37 -0.39 3.19 1.35
CA ILE A 37 0.54 3.07 0.22
C ILE A 37 0.39 1.69 -0.44
N ARG A 38 0.48 0.62 0.34
CA ARG A 38 0.34 -0.76 -0.18
C ARG A 38 -1.00 -0.98 -0.88
N ARG A 39 -2.08 -0.38 -0.36
CA ARG A 39 -3.39 -0.43 -1.01
C ARG A 39 -3.36 0.27 -2.37
N MET A 40 -2.83 1.48 -2.44
CA MET A 40 -2.74 2.25 -3.69
C MET A 40 -1.84 1.56 -4.72
N GLU A 41 -0.73 0.95 -4.29
CA GLU A 41 0.15 0.19 -5.17
C GLU A 41 -0.56 -1.03 -5.77
N ARG A 42 -1.34 -1.77 -4.95
CA ARG A 42 -2.15 -2.88 -5.45
C ARG A 42 -3.21 -2.41 -6.46
N GLU A 43 -3.89 -1.31 -6.18
CA GLU A 43 -4.89 -0.74 -7.09
C GLU A 43 -4.26 -0.36 -8.44
N ARG A 44 -3.12 0.35 -8.43
CA ARG A 44 -2.37 0.69 -9.65
C ARG A 44 -1.89 -0.54 -10.39
N TYR A 45 -1.45 -1.58 -9.68
CA TYR A 45 -1.01 -2.82 -10.31
C TYR A 45 -2.18 -3.56 -10.98
N LEU A 46 -3.36 -3.56 -10.36
CA LEU A 46 -4.57 -4.10 -10.98
C LEU A 46 -4.96 -3.32 -12.24
N GLU A 47 -4.93 -1.99 -12.19
CA GLU A 47 -5.15 -1.15 -13.37
C GLU A 47 -4.14 -1.45 -14.49
N PHE A 48 -2.87 -1.62 -14.13
CA PHE A 48 -1.81 -1.99 -15.06
C PHE A 48 -2.10 -3.33 -15.76
N ILE A 49 -2.58 -4.34 -15.02
CA ILE A 49 -3.00 -5.63 -15.58
C ILE A 49 -4.20 -5.46 -16.52
N LEU A 50 -5.24 -4.76 -16.06
CA LEU A 50 -6.50 -4.59 -16.82
C LEU A 50 -6.31 -3.79 -18.11
N ALA A 51 -5.34 -2.88 -18.13
CA ALA A 51 -4.94 -2.17 -19.34
C ALA A 51 -4.21 -3.06 -20.37
N GLY A 52 -4.02 -4.35 -20.09
CA GLY A 52 -3.43 -5.32 -21.01
C GLY A 52 -1.90 -5.30 -21.05
N ASN A 53 -1.25 -4.57 -20.13
CA ASN A 53 0.21 -4.43 -20.13
C ASN A 53 0.97 -5.72 -19.79
N LEU A 54 0.26 -6.78 -19.39
CA LEU A 54 0.81 -8.12 -19.12
C LEU A 54 0.23 -9.19 -20.06
N ALA A 55 -0.35 -8.81 -21.20
CA ALA A 55 -0.95 -9.77 -22.13
C ALA A 55 0.08 -10.77 -22.70
N ASP A 56 1.33 -10.34 -22.84
CA ASP A 56 2.48 -11.14 -23.24
C ASP A 56 2.83 -12.25 -22.24
N LEU A 57 2.57 -12.05 -20.94
CA LEU A 57 2.74 -13.08 -19.92
C LEU A 57 1.76 -14.27 -20.08
N ALA A 58 0.76 -14.17 -20.94
CA ALA A 58 -0.09 -15.31 -21.30
C ALA A 58 0.51 -16.18 -22.42
N ASP A 59 1.57 -15.74 -23.10
CA ASP A 59 2.22 -16.46 -24.19
C ASP A 59 3.33 -17.39 -23.66
N PRO A 60 3.19 -18.72 -23.81
CA PRO A 60 4.20 -19.68 -23.36
C PRO A 60 5.57 -19.53 -24.06
N GLU A 61 5.62 -19.05 -25.30
CA GLU A 61 6.89 -18.83 -26.01
C GLU A 61 7.62 -17.59 -25.48
N VAL A 62 6.88 -16.52 -25.13
CA VAL A 62 7.46 -15.33 -24.49
C VAL A 62 8.09 -15.70 -23.14
N ILE A 63 7.39 -16.49 -22.33
CA ILE A 63 7.92 -16.97 -21.04
C ILE A 63 9.18 -17.82 -21.25
N ARG A 64 9.15 -18.76 -22.20
CA ARG A 64 10.31 -19.61 -22.51
C ARG A 64 11.51 -18.79 -22.99
N GLY A 65 11.28 -17.74 -23.76
CA GLY A 65 12.32 -16.84 -24.27
C GLY A 65 12.99 -16.01 -23.16
N ALA A 66 12.22 -15.58 -22.16
CA ALA A 66 12.72 -14.74 -21.06
C ALA A 66 13.55 -15.49 -19.99
N GLN A 67 13.47 -16.83 -19.95
CA GLN A 67 14.13 -17.68 -18.95
C GLN A 67 15.44 -18.32 -19.43
N ARG A 68 15.92 -17.97 -20.63
CA ARG A 68 17.21 -18.40 -21.19
C ARG A 68 18.29 -17.37 -20.94
#